data_AF-X0T4S2-F1
#
_entry.id   AF-X0T4S2-F1
#
_cell.length_a   1.000
_cell.length_b   1.000
_cell.length_c   1.000
_cell.angle_alpha   90.00
_cell.angle_beta   90.00
_cell.angle_gamma   90.00
#
_symmetry.space_group_name_H-M   'P 1'
#
loop_
_entity.id
_entity.type
_entity.pdbx_description
1 polymer ?
#
loop_
_entity_poly.entity_id
_entity_poly.type
_entity_poly.pdbx_seq_one_letter_code
_entity_poly.pdbx_strand_id
1 'polypeptide(L)'
;SATGFHAIDDLCRMAAQRDGQLKRFTENGSVTIVACFPRAVEWLFHAAGAPLPEENVSILNMRTQSPESIIEKLLDSAAPAGKPNEQTHLEKQGEWIPWFPVIDYQRCQDCMQCLNFCLFGVYSLEDDGRVHVTKPANCKTRCPACARVCPHAAIIFPKYDKSPINGDEVNEDDLGEETIKANLSEILGPDIHKLLRNRGKAHKRFAKDADPRQLSRQRLKRLISLKDKLDIPEEVIASLSGQTATQTQPSPQDQPCPNTDECQFDCNQKPEKDQGD
;
A
#
# COMPACT_ATOMS: atom_id res chain seq x y z
N SER A 1 -25.86 -36.69 18.46
CA SER A 1 -26.76 -35.76 17.74
C SER A 1 -26.01 -35.14 16.59
N ALA A 2 -26.59 -35.03 15.40
CA ALA A 2 -25.92 -34.41 14.26
C ALA A 2 -26.04 -32.88 14.35
N THR A 3 -24.92 -32.18 14.41
CA THR A 3 -24.87 -30.72 14.31
C THR A 3 -24.94 -30.34 12.84
N GLY A 4 -25.90 -29.49 12.46
CA GLY A 4 -25.98 -28.98 11.09
C GLY A 4 -24.86 -27.97 10.84
N PHE A 5 -24.16 -28.10 9.71
CA PHE A 5 -23.14 -27.14 9.29
C PHE A 5 -23.29 -26.75 7.82
N HIS A 6 -22.73 -25.59 7.48
CA HIS A 6 -22.56 -25.13 6.10
C HIS A 6 -21.10 -25.31 5.69
N ALA A 7 -20.87 -26.09 4.64
CA ALA A 7 -19.57 -26.16 3.98
C ALA A 7 -19.53 -25.17 2.83
N ILE A 8 -18.44 -24.40 2.75
CA ILE A 8 -18.22 -23.34 1.76
C ILE A 8 -16.84 -23.53 1.15
N ASP A 9 -16.74 -23.41 -0.18
CA ASP A 9 -15.49 -23.64 -0.90
C ASP A 9 -14.46 -22.51 -0.70
N ASP A 10 -14.89 -21.25 -0.72
CA ASP A 10 -13.98 -20.09 -0.62
C ASP A 10 -14.65 -18.87 0.03
N LEU A 11 -14.46 -18.71 1.34
CA LEU A 11 -14.92 -17.55 2.10
C LEU A 11 -14.39 -16.22 1.54
N CYS A 12 -13.16 -16.19 1.00
CA CYS A 12 -12.61 -14.96 0.42
C CYS A 12 -13.40 -14.55 -0.84
N ARG A 13 -13.84 -15.53 -1.66
CA ARG A 13 -14.68 -15.24 -2.83
C ARG A 13 -16.01 -14.63 -2.42
N MET A 14 -16.69 -15.26 -1.46
CA MET A 14 -17.98 -14.78 -0.96
C MET A 14 -17.86 -13.36 -0.42
N ALA A 15 -16.80 -13.08 0.35
CA ALA A 15 -16.57 -11.75 0.88
C ALA A 15 -16.31 -10.71 -0.22
N ALA A 16 -15.47 -11.03 -1.21
CA ALA A 16 -15.21 -10.14 -2.34
C ALA A 16 -16.47 -9.81 -3.16
N GLN A 17 -17.43 -10.74 -3.21
CA GLN A 17 -18.70 -10.60 -3.92
C GLN A 17 -19.83 -10.03 -3.05
N ARG A 18 -19.56 -9.77 -1.76
CA ARG A 18 -20.57 -9.36 -0.77
C ARG A 18 -21.78 -10.32 -0.76
N ASP A 19 -21.50 -11.62 -0.74
CA ASP A 19 -22.52 -12.66 -0.81
C ASP A 19 -23.51 -12.54 0.37
N GLY A 20 -24.81 -12.46 0.05
CA GLY A 20 -25.88 -12.30 1.04
C GLY A 20 -26.00 -13.45 2.03
N GLN A 21 -25.43 -14.63 1.74
CA GLN A 21 -25.36 -15.73 2.71
C GLN A 21 -24.52 -15.37 3.94
N LEU A 22 -23.47 -14.56 3.80
CA LEU A 22 -22.65 -14.14 4.95
C LEU A 22 -23.47 -13.35 5.98
N LYS A 23 -24.43 -12.55 5.52
CA LYS A 23 -25.37 -11.85 6.40
C LYS A 23 -26.31 -12.81 7.11
N ARG A 24 -26.82 -13.84 6.42
CA ARG A 24 -27.70 -14.86 7.02
C ARG A 24 -27.00 -15.66 8.12
N PHE A 25 -25.70 -15.88 8.00
CA PHE A 25 -24.92 -16.58 9.04
C PHE A 25 -24.75 -15.76 10.31
N THR A 26 -24.77 -14.42 10.22
CA THR A 26 -24.58 -13.51 11.35
C THR A 26 -25.89 -13.08 12.02
N GLU A 27 -27.03 -13.23 11.35
CA GLU A 27 -28.36 -12.84 11.86
C GLU A 27 -28.89 -13.75 13.01
N ASN A 28 -28.37 -14.98 13.17
CA ASN A 28 -28.99 -16.02 14.02
C ASN A 28 -28.33 -16.24 15.40
N GLY A 29 -27.92 -15.16 16.07
CA GLY A 29 -27.56 -15.18 17.49
C GLY A 29 -26.15 -15.68 17.79
N SER A 30 -25.85 -16.97 17.54
CA SER A 30 -24.53 -17.55 17.79
C SER A 30 -23.95 -18.22 16.54
N VAL A 31 -22.70 -17.90 16.18
CA VAL A 31 -22.03 -18.46 15.00
C VAL A 31 -20.64 -18.96 15.35
N THR A 32 -20.36 -20.22 14.99
CA THR A 32 -19.01 -20.80 15.04
C THR A 32 -18.49 -20.92 13.61
N ILE A 33 -17.37 -20.26 13.34
CA ILE A 33 -16.74 -20.20 12.02
C ILE A 33 -15.42 -20.96 12.07
N VAL A 34 -15.25 -21.94 11.20
CA VAL A 34 -14.01 -22.69 11.06
C VAL A 34 -13.35 -22.26 9.75
N ALA A 35 -12.26 -21.51 9.83
CA ALA A 35 -11.63 -20.89 8.66
C ALA A 35 -10.13 -20.61 8.90
N CYS A 36 -9.65 -19.42 8.53
CA CYS A 36 -8.26 -18.99 8.73
C CYS A 36 -8.11 -18.18 10.04
N PHE A 37 -7.16 -17.26 10.08
CA PHE A 37 -6.90 -16.46 11.28
C PHE A 37 -8.11 -15.59 11.68
N PRO A 38 -8.44 -15.46 12.98
CA PRO A 38 -9.62 -14.74 13.45
C PRO A 38 -9.71 -13.30 12.93
N ARG A 39 -8.62 -12.55 13.00
CA ARG A 39 -8.52 -11.18 12.50
C ARG A 39 -8.80 -11.09 10.99
N ALA A 40 -8.33 -12.05 10.19
CA ALA A 40 -8.67 -12.10 8.77
C ALA A 40 -10.16 -12.37 8.54
N VAL A 41 -10.76 -13.29 9.30
CA VAL A 41 -12.18 -13.65 9.19
C VAL A 41 -13.07 -12.45 9.56
N GLU A 42 -12.77 -11.78 10.66
CA GLU A 42 -13.49 -10.56 11.11
C GLU A 42 -13.55 -9.51 9.98
N TRP A 43 -12.39 -9.16 9.41
CA TRP A 43 -12.33 -8.10 8.40
C TRP A 43 -12.80 -8.56 7.01
N LEU A 44 -12.85 -9.87 6.73
CA LEU A 44 -13.55 -10.41 5.56
C LEU A 44 -15.07 -10.20 5.67
N PHE A 45 -15.66 -10.52 6.83
CA PHE A 45 -17.09 -10.31 7.09
C PHE A 45 -17.46 -8.83 7.09
N HIS A 46 -16.61 -7.99 7.69
CA HIS A 46 -16.76 -6.53 7.61
C HIS A 46 -16.73 -6.04 6.15
N ALA A 47 -15.72 -6.44 5.36
CA ALA A 47 -15.60 -6.04 3.95
C ALA A 47 -16.78 -6.54 3.08
N ALA A 48 -17.41 -7.64 3.47
CA ALA A 48 -18.61 -8.18 2.82
C ALA A 48 -19.88 -7.38 3.14
N GLY A 49 -19.85 -6.45 4.09
CA GLY A 49 -21.04 -5.75 4.60
C GLY A 49 -21.87 -6.59 5.57
N ALA A 50 -21.26 -7.60 6.20
CA ALA A 50 -21.89 -8.48 7.17
C ALA A 50 -20.99 -8.62 8.42
N PRO A 51 -20.69 -7.52 9.15
CA PRO A 51 -19.80 -7.58 10.31
C PRO A 51 -20.27 -8.63 11.32
N LEU A 52 -19.32 -9.34 11.92
CA LEU A 52 -19.60 -10.34 12.95
C LEU A 52 -20.14 -9.65 14.22
N PRO A 53 -21.07 -10.27 14.96
CA PRO A 53 -21.52 -9.73 16.23
C PRO A 53 -20.40 -9.74 17.28
N GLU A 54 -20.44 -8.80 18.24
CA GLU A 54 -19.43 -8.69 19.31
C GLU A 54 -19.48 -9.87 20.29
N GLU A 55 -20.66 -10.46 20.47
CA GLU A 55 -20.91 -11.58 21.36
C GLU A 55 -21.35 -12.82 20.57
N ASN A 56 -21.19 -14.00 21.17
CA ASN A 56 -21.65 -15.29 20.62
C ASN A 56 -21.00 -15.68 19.28
N VAL A 57 -19.81 -15.17 18.99
CA VAL A 57 -18.99 -15.58 17.85
C VAL A 57 -17.79 -16.38 18.33
N SER A 58 -17.56 -17.54 17.70
CA SER A 58 -16.33 -18.32 17.91
C SER A 58 -15.66 -18.57 16.57
N ILE A 59 -14.41 -18.11 16.40
CA ILE A 59 -13.63 -18.36 15.20
C ILE A 59 -12.54 -19.39 15.52
N LEU A 60 -12.57 -20.52 14.83
CA LEU A 60 -11.60 -21.60 14.94
C LEU A 60 -10.64 -21.55 13.74
N ASN A 61 -9.36 -21.37 14.03
CA ASN A 61 -8.29 -21.16 13.06
C ASN A 61 -7.67 -22.48 12.61
N MET A 62 -7.99 -22.92 11.39
CA MET A 62 -7.44 -24.14 10.79
C MET A 62 -5.96 -24.04 10.40
N ARG A 63 -5.36 -22.84 10.40
CA ARG A 63 -3.94 -22.68 10.03
C ARG A 63 -3.00 -23.03 11.16
N THR A 64 -3.45 -22.93 12.41
CA THR A 64 -2.60 -23.12 13.60
C THR A 64 -3.17 -24.11 14.61
N GLN A 65 -4.50 -24.28 14.67
CA GLN A 65 -5.11 -25.28 15.57
C GLN A 65 -5.12 -26.68 14.94
N SER A 66 -4.98 -27.71 15.78
CA SER A 66 -5.09 -29.09 15.31
C SER A 66 -6.54 -29.47 15.01
N PRO A 67 -6.78 -30.43 14.10
CA PRO A 67 -8.13 -30.92 13.79
C PRO A 67 -8.87 -31.42 15.04
N GLU A 68 -8.18 -32.08 15.96
CA GLU A 68 -8.76 -32.63 17.18
C GLU A 68 -9.29 -31.52 18.09
N SER A 69 -8.51 -30.45 18.28
CA SER A 69 -8.92 -29.28 19.07
C SER A 69 -10.11 -28.55 18.45
N ILE A 70 -10.17 -28.49 17.12
CA ILE A 70 -11.31 -27.89 16.40
C ILE A 70 -12.56 -28.74 16.61
N ILE A 71 -12.46 -30.06 16.44
CA ILE A 71 -13.58 -30.99 16.61
C ILE A 71 -14.11 -30.94 18.04
N GLU A 72 -13.23 -30.96 19.04
CA GLU A 72 -13.60 -30.84 20.46
C GLU A 72 -14.44 -29.58 20.71
N LYS A 73 -13.95 -28.41 20.27
CA LYS A 73 -14.68 -27.14 20.39
C LYS A 73 -16.02 -27.13 19.65
N LEU A 74 -16.11 -27.78 18.49
CA LEU A 74 -17.36 -27.90 17.73
C LEU A 74 -18.40 -28.79 18.43
N LEU A 75 -17.96 -29.82 19.14
CA LEU A 75 -18.83 -30.73 19.88
C LEU A 75 -19.28 -30.15 21.23
N ASP A 76 -18.43 -29.35 21.88
CA ASP A 76 -18.75 -28.65 23.13
C ASP A 76 -19.69 -27.46 22.92
N SER A 77 -19.65 -26.86 21.73
CA SER A 77 -20.61 -25.83 21.34
C SER A 77 -22.00 -26.47 21.27
N ALA A 78 -22.86 -26.17 22.25
CA ALA A 78 -24.26 -26.60 22.28
C ALA A 78 -25.07 -25.91 21.18
N ALA A 79 -24.73 -26.20 19.92
CA ALA A 79 -25.49 -25.74 18.78
C ALA A 79 -26.88 -26.43 18.83
N PRO A 80 -27.98 -25.67 18.71
CA PRO A 80 -29.30 -26.27 18.59
C PRO A 80 -29.31 -27.22 17.39
N ALA A 81 -30.06 -28.32 17.50
CA ALA A 81 -30.19 -29.30 16.43
C ALA A 81 -30.69 -28.61 15.14
N GLY A 82 -29.78 -28.33 14.22
CA GLY A 82 -30.06 -27.73 12.92
C GLY A 82 -30.69 -28.74 11.96
N LYS A 83 -31.28 -28.23 10.87
CA LYS A 83 -31.73 -29.09 9.75
C LYS A 83 -30.52 -29.88 9.19
N PRO A 84 -30.74 -31.07 8.59
CA PRO A 84 -29.66 -31.90 8.06
C PRO A 84 -28.77 -31.11 7.09
N ASN A 85 -27.45 -31.30 7.22
CA ASN A 85 -26.36 -30.70 6.43
C ASN A 85 -26.79 -30.11 5.08
N GLU A 86 -26.81 -28.78 5.00
CA GLU A 86 -26.91 -28.08 3.74
C GLU A 86 -25.49 -27.84 3.21
N GLN A 87 -24.98 -28.80 2.44
CA GLN A 87 -23.78 -28.62 1.63
C GLN A 87 -24.11 -27.65 0.50
N THR A 88 -23.98 -26.36 0.75
CA THR A 88 -23.92 -25.35 -0.30
C THR A 88 -22.57 -25.45 -1.00
N HIS A 89 -22.45 -26.41 -1.91
CA HIS A 89 -21.34 -26.45 -2.85
C HIS A 89 -21.57 -25.31 -3.85
N LEU A 90 -21.16 -24.10 -3.47
CA LEU A 90 -21.06 -22.97 -4.38
C LEU A 90 -19.96 -23.32 -5.39
N GLU A 91 -20.37 -23.91 -6.52
CA GLU A 91 -19.48 -24.34 -7.60
C GLU A 91 -18.36 -23.32 -7.84
N LYS A 92 -17.12 -23.77 -8.09
CA LYS A 92 -15.99 -22.91 -8.45
C LYS A 92 -16.33 -21.98 -9.62
N GLN A 93 -16.81 -20.79 -9.30
CA GLN A 93 -17.12 -19.75 -10.29
C GLN A 93 -15.82 -19.13 -10.80
N GLY A 94 -15.33 -19.62 -11.94
CA GLY A 94 -14.31 -18.97 -12.77
C GLY A 94 -12.84 -19.12 -12.33
N GLU A 95 -11.96 -18.61 -13.18
CA GLU A 95 -10.49 -18.74 -13.08
C GLU A 95 -9.86 -17.76 -12.05
N TRP A 96 -10.57 -16.71 -11.67
CA TRP A 96 -10.04 -15.68 -10.78
C TRP A 96 -9.78 -16.21 -9.38
N ILE A 97 -8.55 -16.06 -8.90
CA ILE A 97 -8.18 -16.36 -7.51
C ILE A 97 -8.56 -15.14 -6.66
N PRO A 98 -9.42 -15.28 -5.63
CA PRO A 98 -9.86 -14.16 -4.80
C PRO A 98 -8.74 -13.74 -3.84
N TRP A 99 -7.72 -13.13 -4.44
CA TRP A 99 -6.58 -12.50 -3.80
C TRP A 99 -6.87 -11.01 -3.73
N PHE A 100 -7.16 -10.51 -2.54
CA PHE A 100 -7.43 -9.10 -2.31
C PHE A 100 -7.13 -8.75 -0.84
N PRO A 101 -6.81 -7.48 -0.55
CA PRO A 101 -6.64 -7.01 0.81
C PRO A 101 -7.99 -6.83 1.51
N VAL A 102 -8.03 -7.00 2.82
CA VAL A 102 -9.04 -6.42 3.72
C VAL A 102 -8.34 -5.50 4.71
N ILE A 103 -9.07 -4.51 5.23
CA ILE A 103 -8.51 -3.49 6.12
C ILE A 103 -8.99 -3.78 7.53
N ASP A 104 -8.03 -3.90 8.44
CA ASP A 104 -8.25 -3.87 9.86
C ASP A 104 -8.42 -2.43 10.33
N TYR A 105 -9.68 -2.04 10.54
CA TYR A 105 -10.02 -0.68 10.95
C TYR A 105 -9.74 -0.40 12.44
N GLN A 106 -9.47 -1.42 13.26
CA GLN A 106 -8.98 -1.21 14.63
C GLN A 106 -7.51 -0.78 14.66
N ARG A 107 -6.73 -1.16 13.64
CA ARG A 107 -5.31 -0.76 13.49
C ARG A 107 -5.09 0.37 12.49
N CYS A 108 -5.98 0.57 11.53
CA CYS A 108 -5.83 1.60 10.52
C CYS A 108 -5.94 3.01 11.14
N GLN A 109 -4.88 3.81 11.01
CA GLN A 109 -4.87 5.23 11.39
C GLN A 109 -5.06 6.19 10.21
N ASP A 110 -5.74 5.75 9.15
CA ASP A 110 -6.13 6.57 7.99
C ASP A 110 -4.97 7.36 7.32
N CYS A 111 -3.76 6.81 7.36
CA CYS A 111 -2.55 7.44 6.77
C CYS A 111 -2.49 7.43 5.23
N MET A 112 -3.46 6.80 4.57
CA MET A 112 -3.61 6.71 3.10
C MET A 112 -2.42 6.09 2.33
N GLN A 113 -1.45 5.48 3.00
CA GLN A 113 -0.28 4.90 2.33
C GLN A 113 -0.66 3.75 1.38
N CYS A 114 -1.61 2.89 1.77
CA CYS A 114 -2.10 1.80 0.92
C CYS A 114 -2.76 2.31 -0.38
N LEU A 115 -3.54 3.39 -0.29
CA LEU A 115 -4.17 4.07 -1.42
C LEU A 115 -3.11 4.61 -2.39
N ASN A 116 -2.16 5.39 -1.87
CA ASN A 116 -1.11 6.02 -2.67
C ASN A 116 -0.11 5.00 -3.27
N PHE A 117 0.09 3.87 -2.61
CA PHE A 117 1.00 2.83 -3.05
C PHE A 117 0.40 1.92 -4.14
N CYS A 118 -0.93 1.71 -4.14
CA CYS A 118 -1.55 0.74 -5.02
C CYS A 118 -1.69 1.24 -6.47
N LEU A 119 -0.90 0.67 -7.38
CA LEU A 119 -0.97 0.99 -8.82
C LEU A 119 -2.19 0.37 -9.55
N PHE A 120 -2.92 -0.53 -8.89
CA PHE A 120 -4.01 -1.29 -9.53
C PHE A 120 -5.41 -0.71 -9.23
N GLY A 121 -5.50 0.38 -8.47
CA GLY A 121 -6.77 1.01 -8.14
C GLY A 121 -7.70 0.12 -7.32
N VAL A 122 -7.14 -0.65 -6.38
CA VAL A 122 -7.91 -1.51 -5.46
C VAL A 122 -8.69 -0.70 -4.43
N TYR A 123 -8.12 0.43 -4.01
CA TYR A 123 -8.62 1.28 -2.94
C TYR A 123 -9.25 2.57 -3.47
N SER A 124 -10.21 3.12 -2.72
CA SER A 124 -10.76 4.47 -2.91
C SER A 124 -11.01 5.13 -1.56
N LEU A 125 -11.09 6.47 -1.53
CA LEU A 125 -11.67 7.21 -0.40
C LEU A 125 -13.18 7.23 -0.56
N GLU A 126 -13.92 6.92 0.51
CA GLU A 126 -15.38 7.02 0.57
C GLU A 126 -15.81 8.28 1.35
N ASP A 127 -17.12 8.52 1.44
CA ASP A 127 -17.71 9.71 2.08
C ASP A 127 -17.37 9.86 3.57
N ASP A 128 -16.99 8.76 4.24
CA ASP A 128 -16.51 8.77 5.63
C ASP A 128 -15.07 9.29 5.77
N GLY A 129 -14.42 9.64 4.66
CA GLY A 129 -13.04 10.10 4.63
C GLY A 129 -12.00 8.99 4.83
N ARG A 130 -12.42 7.72 4.86
CA ARG A 130 -11.54 6.57 5.09
C ARG A 130 -11.24 5.83 3.79
N VAL A 131 -10.14 5.08 3.80
CA VAL A 131 -9.75 4.25 2.67
C VAL A 131 -10.52 2.93 2.73
N HIS A 132 -11.20 2.57 1.63
CA HIS A 132 -11.92 1.31 1.49
C HIS A 132 -11.39 0.49 0.31
N VAL A 133 -11.53 -0.83 0.40
CA VAL A 133 -11.25 -1.74 -0.73
C VAL A 133 -12.49 -1.81 -1.63
N THR A 134 -12.51 -0.98 -2.67
CA THR A 134 -13.67 -0.84 -3.56
C THR A 134 -13.59 -1.75 -4.79
N LYS A 135 -12.38 -2.13 -5.21
CA LYS A 135 -12.15 -2.98 -6.41
C LYS A 135 -11.25 -4.17 -6.05
N PRO A 136 -11.73 -5.13 -5.23
CA PRO A 136 -10.92 -6.26 -4.79
C PRO A 136 -10.36 -7.10 -5.96
N ALA A 137 -11.14 -7.26 -7.03
CA ALA A 137 -10.74 -7.99 -8.23
C ALA A 137 -9.56 -7.38 -9.01
N ASN A 138 -9.27 -6.08 -8.81
CA ASN A 138 -8.13 -5.43 -9.45
C ASN A 138 -6.80 -5.79 -8.79
N CYS A 139 -6.80 -6.39 -7.60
CA CYS A 139 -5.56 -6.69 -6.92
C CYS A 139 -4.75 -7.72 -7.71
N LYS A 140 -3.49 -7.39 -8.04
CA LYS A 140 -2.60 -8.33 -8.72
C LYS A 140 -2.38 -9.54 -7.83
N THR A 141 -2.79 -10.71 -8.30
CA THR A 141 -2.65 -11.98 -7.57
C THR A 141 -1.22 -12.17 -7.06
N ARG A 142 -1.09 -12.55 -5.78
CA ARG A 142 0.18 -12.72 -5.04
C ARG A 142 1.00 -11.44 -4.79
N CYS A 143 0.41 -10.25 -4.94
CA CYS A 143 1.05 -8.99 -4.54
C CYS A 143 0.58 -8.54 -3.13
N PRO A 144 1.43 -8.62 -2.09
CA PRO A 144 1.11 -8.12 -0.74
C PRO A 144 1.73 -6.74 -0.45
N ALA A 145 2.18 -6.02 -1.48
CA ALA A 145 3.10 -4.89 -1.29
C ALA A 145 2.49 -3.72 -0.50
N CYS A 146 1.19 -3.44 -0.67
CA CYS A 146 0.47 -2.45 0.14
C CYS A 146 0.43 -2.81 1.65
N ALA A 147 0.50 -4.09 2.00
CA ALA A 147 0.55 -4.51 3.39
C ALA A 147 1.92 -4.28 4.03
N ARG A 148 2.99 -4.48 3.26
CA ARG A 148 4.37 -4.22 3.73
C ARG A 148 4.67 -2.76 3.99
N VAL A 149 4.02 -1.85 3.25
CA VAL A 149 4.20 -0.41 3.48
C VAL A 149 3.29 0.13 4.59
N CYS A 150 2.32 -0.64 5.09
CA CYS A 150 1.42 -0.16 6.13
C CYS A 150 2.14 -0.11 7.49
N PRO A 151 2.35 1.08 8.09
CA PRO A 151 3.13 1.19 9.33
C PRO A 151 2.42 0.61 10.55
N HIS A 152 1.11 0.38 10.45
CA HIS A 152 0.29 -0.17 11.52
C HIS A 152 -0.10 -1.64 11.28
N ALA A 153 0.47 -2.28 10.24
CA ALA A 153 0.11 -3.64 9.82
C ALA A 153 -1.41 -3.88 9.65
N ALA A 154 -2.15 -2.85 9.24
CA ALA A 154 -3.61 -2.88 9.13
C ALA A 154 -4.14 -3.59 7.87
N ILE A 155 -3.31 -3.78 6.85
CA ILE A 155 -3.74 -4.44 5.60
C ILE A 155 -3.50 -5.94 5.70
N ILE A 156 -4.55 -6.73 5.48
CA ILE A 156 -4.54 -8.18 5.61
C ILE A 156 -4.80 -8.84 4.26
N PHE A 157 -4.02 -9.86 3.92
CA PHE A 157 -4.25 -10.76 2.80
C PHE A 157 -4.47 -12.19 3.33
N PRO A 158 -5.72 -12.66 3.50
CA PRO A 158 -6.01 -13.94 4.15
C PRO A 158 -5.32 -15.16 3.49
N LYS A 159 -5.14 -15.10 2.16
CA LYS A 159 -4.47 -16.14 1.36
C LYS A 159 -2.93 -16.01 1.34
N TYR A 160 -2.36 -15.03 2.02
CA TYR A 160 -0.90 -14.90 2.13
C TYR A 160 -0.34 -15.91 3.14
N ASP A 161 0.91 -16.30 2.97
CA ASP A 161 1.56 -17.31 3.79
C ASP A 161 2.07 -16.74 5.11
N LYS A 162 2.68 -15.55 5.10
CA LYS A 162 3.44 -15.01 6.24
C LYS A 162 2.63 -14.10 7.17
N SER A 163 2.91 -14.25 8.46
CA SER A 163 2.48 -13.33 9.52
C SER A 163 3.23 -11.98 9.42
N PRO A 164 2.61 -10.85 9.83
CA PRO A 164 1.21 -10.71 10.25
C PRO A 164 0.26 -10.40 9.09
N ILE A 165 0.77 -10.30 7.86
CA ILE A 165 0.00 -9.91 6.66
C ILE A 165 -1.14 -10.92 6.37
N ASN A 166 -0.98 -12.19 6.72
CA ASN A 166 -2.00 -13.22 6.57
C ASN A 166 -3.18 -13.12 7.57
N GLY A 167 -3.15 -12.14 8.48
CA GLY A 167 -4.15 -11.94 9.53
C GLY A 167 -3.81 -12.62 10.85
N ASP A 168 -2.61 -13.14 11.01
CA ASP A 168 -2.10 -13.60 12.31
C ASP A 168 -1.90 -12.42 13.29
N GLU A 169 -1.61 -12.75 14.54
CA GLU A 169 -1.35 -11.77 15.59
C GLU A 169 -0.21 -10.82 15.21
N VAL A 170 -0.42 -9.54 15.52
CA VAL A 170 0.56 -8.48 15.26
C VAL A 170 1.36 -8.26 16.54
N ASN A 171 2.66 -8.55 16.49
CA ASN A 171 3.57 -8.18 17.56
C ASN A 171 4.05 -6.73 17.35
N GLU A 172 3.80 -5.86 18.33
CA GLU A 172 4.17 -4.43 18.26
C GLU A 172 5.69 -4.23 18.20
N ASP A 173 6.47 -5.12 18.81
CA ASP A 173 7.94 -5.03 18.78
C ASP A 173 8.49 -5.17 17.35
N ASP A 174 7.85 -6.00 16.52
CA ASP A 174 8.30 -6.27 15.15
C ASP A 174 8.00 -5.09 14.19
N LEU A 175 6.98 -4.26 14.50
CA LEU A 175 6.59 -3.12 13.66
C LEU A 175 7.63 -1.99 13.67
N GLY A 176 8.33 -1.81 14.79
CA GLY A 176 9.39 -0.81 14.94
C GLY A 176 10.73 -1.23 14.32
N GLU A 177 10.94 -2.54 14.11
CA GLU A 177 12.21 -3.08 13.67
C GLU A 177 12.35 -3.12 12.14
N GLU A 178 11.30 -3.50 11.40
CA GLU A 178 11.38 -3.56 9.93
C GLU A 178 11.44 -2.17 9.26
N THR A 179 10.85 -1.14 9.87
CA THR A 179 10.89 0.23 9.34
C THR A 179 12.18 0.99 9.66
N ILE A 180 12.97 0.56 10.66
CA ILE A 180 14.15 1.31 11.14
C ILE A 180 15.45 0.51 11.02
N LYS A 181 15.46 -0.79 11.29
CA LYS A 181 16.71 -1.56 11.40
C LYS A 181 17.29 -2.02 10.08
N ALA A 182 16.49 -2.08 9.01
CA ALA A 182 16.99 -2.63 7.76
C ALA A 182 18.00 -1.74 7.02
N ASN A 183 17.95 -0.40 7.09
CA ASN A 183 18.66 0.40 6.07
C ASN A 183 19.02 1.87 6.43
N LEU A 184 19.22 2.24 7.70
CA LEU A 184 19.72 3.60 7.99
C LEU A 184 21.17 3.62 8.45
N SER A 185 21.51 3.00 9.57
CA SER A 185 22.89 3.01 10.09
C SER A 185 23.89 2.22 9.23
N GLU A 186 23.44 1.15 8.57
CA GLU A 186 24.29 0.26 7.77
C GLU A 186 24.50 0.77 6.33
N ILE A 187 23.47 1.35 5.71
CA ILE A 187 23.59 2.01 4.39
C ILE A 187 24.28 3.38 4.48
N LEU A 188 23.99 4.18 5.51
CA LEU A 188 24.48 5.56 5.60
C LEU A 188 25.87 5.68 6.21
N GLY A 189 26.37 4.60 6.83
CA GLY A 189 27.63 4.55 7.55
C GLY A 189 27.66 5.49 8.77
N PRO A 190 28.62 5.30 9.69
CA PRO A 190 28.70 6.09 10.93
C PRO A 190 28.99 7.59 10.72
N ASP A 191 29.34 7.99 9.50
CA ASP A 191 29.89 9.31 9.20
C ASP A 191 28.94 10.22 8.39
N ILE A 192 27.66 9.88 8.21
CA ILE A 192 26.81 10.69 7.32
C ILE A 192 26.60 12.12 7.79
N HIS A 193 26.43 12.35 9.09
CA HIS A 193 26.34 13.71 9.62
C HIS A 193 27.65 14.48 9.44
N LYS A 194 28.79 13.80 9.42
CA LYS A 194 30.10 14.38 9.11
C LYS A 194 30.21 14.70 7.62
N LEU A 195 29.75 13.82 6.74
CA LEU A 195 29.71 14.03 5.28
C LEU A 195 28.74 15.17 4.88
N LEU A 196 27.56 15.26 5.48
CA LEU A 196 26.59 16.32 5.24
C LEU A 196 27.11 17.68 5.74
N ARG A 197 27.72 17.73 6.93
CA ARG A 197 28.39 18.93 7.43
C ARG A 197 29.57 19.35 6.55
N ASN A 198 30.33 18.38 6.05
CA ASN A 198 31.44 18.64 5.14
C ASN A 198 30.96 19.10 3.75
N ARG A 199 29.80 18.65 3.27
CA ARG A 199 29.17 19.17 2.04
C ARG A 199 28.80 20.65 2.16
N GLY A 200 28.21 21.07 3.28
CA GLY A 200 27.90 22.48 3.55
C GLY A 200 29.14 23.38 3.61
N LYS A 201 30.27 22.85 4.13
CA LYS A 201 31.54 23.59 4.18
C LYS A 201 32.31 23.59 2.85
N ALA A 202 32.20 22.54 2.05
CA ALA A 202 32.94 22.38 0.80
C ALA A 202 32.29 23.09 -0.40
N HIS A 203 31.04 23.57 -0.27
CA HIS A 203 30.27 24.06 -1.41
C HIS A 203 30.02 25.57 -1.34
N LYS A 204 31.08 26.35 -1.58
CA LYS A 204 30.94 27.67 -2.20
C LYS A 204 30.84 27.51 -3.73
N ARG A 205 29.91 26.71 -4.28
CA ARG A 205 29.78 26.61 -5.75
C ARG A 205 29.07 27.82 -6.38
N PHE A 206 28.43 28.64 -5.57
CA PHE A 206 27.89 29.92 -5.98
C PHE A 206 28.62 31.04 -5.23
N ALA A 207 29.95 31.05 -5.31
CA ALA A 207 30.67 32.30 -5.07
C ALA A 207 30.25 33.26 -6.20
N LYS A 208 29.67 34.39 -5.84
CA LYS A 208 29.14 35.40 -6.77
C LYS A 208 30.19 35.95 -7.75
N ASP A 209 31.47 35.66 -7.51
CA ASP A 209 32.63 36.22 -8.22
C ASP A 209 33.64 35.17 -8.75
N ALA A 210 33.22 33.94 -9.10
CA ALA A 210 34.15 32.94 -9.64
C ALA A 210 34.39 33.11 -11.16
N ASP A 211 35.66 33.30 -11.57
CA ASP A 211 36.08 33.45 -12.98
C ASP A 211 35.70 32.21 -13.83
N PRO A 212 34.82 32.35 -14.86
CA PRO A 212 34.38 31.26 -15.72
C PRO A 212 35.51 30.50 -16.41
N ARG A 213 36.64 31.15 -16.71
CA ARG A 213 37.79 30.54 -17.40
C ARG A 213 38.59 29.62 -16.49
N GLN A 214 38.57 29.90 -15.18
CA GLN A 214 39.25 29.08 -14.19
C GLN A 214 38.46 27.80 -13.89
N LEU A 215 37.13 27.90 -13.88
CA LEU A 215 36.21 26.78 -13.68
C LEU A 215 36.21 25.78 -14.85
N SER A 216 36.30 26.27 -16.09
CA SER A 216 36.39 25.41 -17.28
C SER A 216 37.70 24.61 -17.31
N ARG A 217 38.84 25.25 -16.98
CA ARG A 217 40.14 24.56 -16.83
C ARG A 217 40.15 23.53 -15.72
N GLN A 218 39.52 23.80 -14.58
CA GLN A 218 39.40 22.85 -13.47
C GLN A 218 38.53 21.64 -13.83
N ARG A 219 37.43 21.86 -14.57
CA ARG A 219 36.60 20.77 -15.11
C ARG A 219 37.38 19.91 -16.10
N LEU A 220 38.12 20.52 -17.02
CA LEU A 220 38.92 19.78 -18.00
C LEU A 220 39.98 18.90 -17.33
N LYS A 221 40.70 19.43 -16.33
CA LYS A 221 41.68 18.66 -15.55
C LYS A 221 41.06 17.46 -14.82
N ARG A 222 39.84 17.60 -14.30
CA ARG A 222 39.12 16.50 -13.64
C ARG A 222 38.64 15.44 -14.64
N LEU A 223 38.13 15.86 -15.80
CA LEU A 223 37.73 14.96 -16.88
C LEU A 223 38.92 14.13 -17.39
N ILE A 224 40.08 14.77 -17.58
CA ILE A 224 41.32 14.07 -17.96
C ILE A 224 41.75 13.07 -16.88
N SER A 225 41.76 13.48 -15.60
CA SER A 225 42.10 12.57 -14.51
C SER A 225 41.13 11.39 -14.35
N LEU A 226 39.88 11.52 -14.80
CA LEU A 226 38.88 10.45 -14.79
C LEU A 226 39.04 9.50 -15.99
N LYS A 227 39.47 10.03 -17.16
CA LYS A 227 39.83 9.22 -18.34
C LYS A 227 40.88 8.17 -17.96
N ASP A 228 41.96 8.61 -17.33
CA ASP A 228 43.11 7.75 -17.00
C ASP A 228 42.80 6.72 -15.91
N LYS A 229 41.84 7.00 -15.03
CA LYS A 229 41.47 6.11 -13.92
C LYS A 229 40.44 5.04 -14.29
N LEU A 230 39.64 5.31 -15.31
CA LEU A 230 38.49 4.48 -15.68
C LEU A 230 38.66 3.87 -17.07
N ASP A 231 39.84 4.01 -17.67
CA ASP A 231 40.22 3.49 -18.98
C ASP A 231 39.19 3.84 -20.08
N ILE A 232 38.69 5.08 -20.02
CA ILE A 232 37.61 5.54 -20.91
C ILE A 232 38.20 5.85 -22.29
N PRO A 233 37.70 5.22 -23.38
CA PRO A 233 38.16 5.50 -24.73
C PRO A 233 38.04 6.98 -25.10
N GLU A 234 39.04 7.49 -25.83
CA GLU A 234 39.17 8.92 -26.17
C GLU A 234 37.99 9.46 -26.98
N GLU A 235 37.35 8.58 -27.76
CA GLU A 235 36.09 8.81 -28.47
C GLU A 235 34.95 9.29 -27.56
N VAL A 236 34.79 8.66 -26.39
CA VAL A 236 33.69 8.95 -25.46
C VAL A 236 33.90 10.32 -24.80
N ILE A 237 35.14 10.66 -24.49
CA ILE A 237 35.50 11.98 -23.95
C ILE A 237 35.30 13.07 -25.02
N ALA A 238 35.64 12.78 -26.28
CA ALA A 238 35.43 13.70 -27.40
C ALA A 238 33.93 13.98 -27.63
N SER A 239 33.08 12.97 -27.52
CA SER A 239 31.62 13.12 -27.61
C SER A 239 31.03 14.01 -26.51
N LEU A 240 31.55 13.89 -25.28
CA LEU A 240 31.10 14.69 -24.13
C LEU A 240 31.65 16.13 -24.13
N SER A 241 32.84 16.35 -24.68
CA SER A 241 33.45 17.68 -24.76
C SER A 241 32.92 18.53 -25.93
N GLY A 242 32.27 17.90 -26.92
CA GLY A 242 31.54 18.56 -28.01
C GLY A 242 30.16 19.13 -27.62
N GLN A 243 29.62 18.82 -26.43
CA GLN A 243 28.34 19.37 -25.96
C GLN A 243 28.57 20.54 -25.00
N THR A 244 29.26 21.57 -25.49
CA THR A 244 29.24 22.89 -24.85
C THR A 244 28.41 23.85 -25.69
N ALA A 245 27.15 24.01 -25.28
CA ALA A 245 26.32 25.19 -25.53
C ALA A 245 26.28 25.76 -26.97
N THR A 246 25.63 25.08 -27.92
CA THR A 246 24.70 25.73 -28.88
C THR A 246 23.92 24.66 -29.65
N GLN A 247 22.60 24.63 -29.45
CA GLN A 247 21.51 24.20 -30.35
C GLN A 247 20.33 23.65 -29.54
N THR A 248 19.63 24.56 -28.85
CA THR A 248 18.17 24.46 -28.85
C THR A 248 17.74 24.92 -30.24
N GLN A 249 17.48 23.98 -31.16
CA GLN A 249 16.65 24.33 -32.31
C GLN A 249 15.19 24.37 -31.84
N PRO A 250 14.44 25.44 -32.15
CA PRO A 250 13.03 25.52 -31.79
C PRO A 250 12.22 24.54 -32.64
N SER A 251 11.41 23.72 -31.98
CA SER A 251 10.31 22.98 -32.61
C SER A 251 9.27 23.98 -33.15
N PRO A 252 8.84 23.87 -34.42
CA PRO A 252 7.87 24.77 -35.01
C PRO A 252 6.47 24.38 -34.58
N GLN A 253 5.94 25.06 -33.55
CA GLN A 253 4.52 25.31 -33.31
C GLN A 253 4.37 26.17 -32.04
N ASP A 254 4.73 27.46 -32.16
CA ASP A 254 4.19 28.52 -31.33
C ASP A 254 4.17 29.77 -32.22
N GLN A 255 3.08 29.92 -32.98
CA GLN A 255 2.78 31.17 -33.65
C GLN A 255 2.50 32.24 -32.59
N PRO A 256 3.02 33.48 -32.76
CA PRO A 256 2.62 34.57 -31.90
C PRO A 256 1.16 34.93 -32.21
N CYS A 257 0.28 34.79 -31.20
CA CYS A 257 -1.05 35.38 -31.23
C CYS A 257 -0.90 36.92 -31.37
N PRO A 258 -1.42 37.55 -32.43
CA PRO A 258 -1.49 39.00 -32.49
C PRO A 258 -2.53 39.49 -31.48
N ASN A 259 -2.15 40.51 -30.71
CA ASN A 259 -3.07 41.34 -29.93
C ASN A 259 -4.23 41.82 -30.82
N THR A 260 -5.45 41.41 -30.49
CA THR A 260 -6.65 42.22 -30.65
C THR A 260 -7.52 42.00 -29.42
N ASP A 261 -8.14 43.08 -29.00
CA ASP A 261 -8.87 43.35 -27.77
C ASP A 261 -9.85 42.27 -27.27
N GLU A 262 -10.18 42.39 -25.98
CA GLU A 262 -11.15 41.61 -25.19
C GLU A 262 -10.63 40.35 -24.48
N CYS A 263 -10.13 40.53 -23.24
CA CYS A 263 -10.55 39.75 -22.06
C CYS A 263 -9.93 40.38 -20.81
N GLN A 264 -10.65 41.34 -20.24
CA GLN A 264 -10.36 41.95 -18.95
C GLN A 264 -10.85 40.98 -17.86
N PHE A 265 -9.95 40.25 -17.19
CA PHE A 265 -10.24 39.61 -15.92
C PHE A 265 -9.05 39.79 -14.98
N ASP A 266 -9.21 40.76 -14.07
CA ASP A 266 -8.23 41.19 -13.09
C ASP A 266 -8.10 40.15 -11.97
N CYS A 267 -6.92 39.53 -11.87
CA CYS A 267 -6.58 38.54 -10.83
C CYS A 267 -6.06 39.20 -9.53
N ASN A 268 -6.61 40.37 -9.17
CA ASN A 268 -6.29 41.06 -7.92
C ASN A 268 -7.55 41.59 -7.24
N GLN A 269 -8.30 40.69 -6.60
CA GLN A 269 -9.22 41.07 -5.54
C GLN A 269 -8.93 40.25 -4.27
N LYS A 270 -8.68 41.01 -3.20
CA LYS A 270 -8.38 40.58 -1.85
C LYS A 270 -9.73 40.41 -1.11
N PRO A 271 -9.91 39.40 -0.23
CA PRO A 271 -11.19 39.25 0.47
C PRO A 271 -11.36 40.35 1.52
N GLU A 272 -12.48 41.08 1.43
CA GLU A 272 -12.94 42.01 2.47
C GLU A 272 -13.56 41.25 3.64
N LYS A 273 -13.38 41.83 4.84
CA LYS A 273 -13.93 41.38 6.11
C LYS A 273 -15.39 41.86 6.22
N ASP A 274 -16.32 40.95 6.47
CA ASP A 274 -17.65 41.29 6.97
C ASP A 274 -17.56 41.76 8.43
N GLN A 275 -18.04 42.98 8.67
CA GLN A 275 -18.49 43.47 9.98
C GLN A 275 -20.01 43.33 10.00
N GLY A 276 -20.51 42.67 11.05
CA GLY A 276 -21.94 42.58 11.32
C GLY A 276 -22.48 43.86 11.96
N ASP A 277 -23.74 44.14 11.64
CA ASP A 277 -24.79 44.67 12.49
C ASP A 277 -26.09 43.89 12.17
#